data_AF-A0A536SEL4-F1
#
_entry.id   AF-A0A536SEL4-F1
#
_cell.length_a   1.000
_cell.length_b   1.000
_cell.length_c   1.000
_cell.angle_alpha   90.00
_cell.angle_beta   90.00
_cell.angle_gamma   90.00
#
_symmetry.space_group_name_H-M   'P 1'
#
loop_
_entity.id
_entity.type
_entity.pdbx_description
1 polymer ?
#
loop_
_entity_poly.entity_id
_entity_poly.type
_entity_poly.pdbx_seq_one_letter_code
_entity_poly.pdbx_strand_id
1 'polypeptide(L)' 'MPAANQGGTVAPSYEAKIRDPRELARWLGQLERPLVFTNGVFDVLHRGHVTYLARARAEGASLLVGLNSDASARRLG' A
#
# COMPACT_ATOMS: atom_id res chain seq x y z
N MET A 1 -43.97 -4.89 10.62
CA MET A 1 -42.57 -4.72 11.07
C MET A 1 -41.68 -5.69 10.31
N PRO A 2 -41.00 -5.29 9.23
CA PRO A 2 -39.84 -6.02 8.75
C PRO A 2 -38.57 -5.35 9.28
N ALA A 3 -37.74 -6.11 10.00
CA ALA A 3 -36.39 -5.69 10.36
C ALA A 3 -35.54 -5.70 9.09
N ALA A 4 -35.20 -4.52 8.57
CA ALA A 4 -34.18 -4.37 7.55
C ALA A 4 -32.81 -4.60 8.22
N ASN A 5 -32.22 -5.75 7.96
CA ASN A 5 -30.84 -6.07 8.29
C ASN A 5 -29.92 -5.13 7.51
N GLN A 6 -29.56 -3.99 8.10
CA GLN A 6 -28.56 -3.07 7.56
C GLN A 6 -27.16 -3.59 7.90
N GLY A 7 -26.80 -4.72 7.30
CA GLY A 7 -25.43 -5.23 7.29
C GLY A 7 -24.57 -4.41 6.33
N GLY A 8 -24.29 -3.16 6.67
CA GLY A 8 -23.33 -2.34 5.95
C GLY A 8 -21.93 -2.89 6.20
N THR A 9 -21.43 -3.74 5.30
CA THR A 9 -20.02 -4.12 5.26
C THR A 9 -19.19 -2.89 4.90
N VAL A 10 -18.78 -2.13 5.92
CA VAL A 10 -17.80 -1.05 5.75
C VAL A 10 -16.48 -1.71 5.32
N ALA A 11 -16.00 -1.36 4.14
CA ALA A 11 -14.73 -1.86 3.63
C ALA A 11 -13.59 -1.57 4.63
N PRO A 12 -12.61 -2.46 4.77
CA PRO A 12 -11.47 -2.25 5.65
C PRO A 12 -10.73 -0.95 5.33
N SER A 13 -10.36 -0.18 6.35
CA SER A 13 -9.70 1.13 6.18
C SER A 13 -8.35 1.07 5.45
N TYR A 14 -7.71 -0.10 5.38
CA TYR A 14 -6.46 -0.26 4.63
C TYR A 14 -6.66 -0.18 3.12
N GLU A 15 -7.86 -0.49 2.60
CA GLU A 15 -8.12 -0.47 1.15
C GLU A 15 -8.00 0.95 0.58
N ALA A 16 -8.26 1.98 1.38
CA ALA A 16 -8.04 3.38 1.00
C ALA A 16 -6.57 3.73 0.68
N LYS A 17 -5.63 2.88 1.11
CA LYS A 17 -4.18 3.01 0.83
C LYS A 17 -3.78 2.38 -0.49
N ILE A 18 -4.61 1.50 -1.06
CA ILE A 18 -4.36 0.85 -2.34
C ILE A 18 -4.81 1.81 -3.44
N ARG A 19 -3.87 2.27 -4.27
CA ARG A 19 -4.11 3.26 -5.32
C ARG A 19 -3.62 2.73 -6.66
N ASP A 20 -4.33 3.07 -7.73
CA ASP A 20 -3.91 2.69 -9.09
C ASP A 20 -2.64 3.49 -9.47
N PRO A 21 -1.55 2.81 -9.88
CA PRO A 21 -0.32 3.47 -10.30
C PRO A 21 -0.47 4.32 -11.57
N ARG A 22 -1.45 4.05 -12.43
CA ARG A 22 -1.78 4.85 -13.62
C ARG A 22 -2.29 6.23 -13.24
N GLU A 23 -2.91 6.35 -12.06
CA GLU A 23 -3.39 7.62 -11.53
C GLU A 23 -2.37 8.31 -10.61
N LEU A 24 -1.13 7.79 -10.51
CA LEU A 24 -0.10 8.32 -9.61
C LEU A 24 0.04 9.83 -9.70
N ALA A 25 0.10 10.39 -10.91
CA ALA A 25 0.22 11.84 -11.10
C ALA A 25 -0.95 12.64 -10.49
N ARG A 26 -2.14 12.05 -10.38
CA ARG A 26 -3.33 12.71 -9.81
C ARG A 26 -3.32 12.77 -8.29
N TRP A 27 -2.84 11.72 -7.63
CA TRP A 27 -2.91 11.60 -6.17
C TRP A 27 -1.57 11.78 -5.45
N LEU A 28 -0.44 11.73 -6.15
CA LEU A 28 0.90 11.88 -5.55
C LEU A 28 1.07 13.23 -4.82
N GLY A 29 0.44 14.29 -5.32
CA GLY A 29 0.46 15.62 -4.70
C GLY A 29 -0.29 15.71 -3.37
N GLN A 30 -1.12 14.70 -3.05
CA GLN A 30 -1.87 14.64 -1.80
C GLN A 30 -1.04 14.07 -0.63
N LEU A 31 0.15 13.51 -0.92
CA LEU A 31 1.01 12.92 0.09
C LEU A 31 1.94 13.97 0.70
N GLU A 32 2.07 13.92 2.04
CA GLU A 32 2.96 14.79 2.78
C GLU A 32 4.44 14.52 2.45
N ARG A 33 5.24 15.58 2.44
CA ARG A 33 6.69 15.52 2.19
C ARG A 33 7.46 15.63 3.51
N PRO A 34 8.63 14.99 3.66
CA PRO A 34 9.33 14.20 2.63
C PRO A 34 8.65 12.84 2.38
N LEU A 35 8.57 12.46 1.11
CA LEU A 35 7.98 11.20 0.67
C LEU A 35 9.09 10.16 0.53
N VAL A 36 8.97 9.06 1.25
CA VAL A 36 9.83 7.89 1.11
C VAL A 36 9.17 6.92 0.13
N PHE A 37 9.96 6.36 -0.77
CA PHE A 37 9.51 5.38 -1.75
C PHE A 37 10.33 4.10 -1.65
N THR A 38 9.65 2.96 -1.71
CA THR A 38 10.28 1.65 -1.85
C THR A 38 9.44 0.76 -2.76
N ASN A 39 10.04 -0.30 -3.31
CA ASN A 39 9.32 -1.32 -4.06
C ASN A 39 9.75 -2.73 -3.60
N GLY A 40 8.89 -3.71 -3.83
CA GLY A 40 9.18 -5.10 -3.52
C GLY A 40 8.08 -6.05 -3.98
N VAL A 41 8.38 -7.34 -3.97
CA VAL A 41 7.41 -8.41 -4.30
C VAL A 41 6.49 -8.69 -3.11
N PHE A 42 7.05 -8.74 -1.90
CA PHE A 42 6.31 -8.96 -0.64
C PHE A 42 5.36 -10.18 -0.62
N ASP A 43 5.67 -11.24 -1.38
CA ASP A 43 4.84 -12.46 -1.53
C ASP A 43 4.55 -13.12 -0.17
N VAL A 44 5.60 -13.41 0.61
CA VAL A 44 5.47 -13.84 2.00
C VAL A 44 5.99 -12.75 2.92
N LEU A 45 5.10 -12.12 3.68
CA LEU A 45 5.48 -11.15 4.70
C LEU A 45 6.14 -11.86 5.89
N HIS A 46 7.35 -11.42 6.22
CA HIS A 46 8.08 -11.86 7.40
C HIS A 46 8.61 -10.65 8.18
N ARG A 47 9.14 -10.90 9.39
CA ARG A 47 9.68 -9.85 10.28
C ARG A 47 10.66 -8.90 9.58
N GLY A 48 11.43 -9.40 8.62
CA GLY A 48 12.36 -8.61 7.82
C GLY A 48 11.65 -7.50 7.05
N HIS A 49 10.61 -7.83 6.29
CA HIS A 49 9.80 -6.84 5.55
C HIS A 49 9.13 -5.82 6.47
N VAL A 50 8.55 -6.25 7.59
CA VAL A 50 7.89 -5.33 8.51
C VAL A 50 8.90 -4.37 9.16
N THR A 51 10.05 -4.90 9.59
CA THR A 51 11.14 -4.06 10.15
C THR A 51 11.65 -3.06 9.11
N TYR A 52 11.83 -3.52 7.88
CA TYR A 52 12.27 -2.70 6.76
C TYR A 52 11.28 -1.56 6.47
N LEU A 53 9.99 -1.87 6.32
CA LEU A 53 8.95 -0.88 6.05
C LEU A 53 8.76 0.10 7.21
N ALA A 54 8.91 -0.37 8.46
CA ALA A 54 8.86 0.50 9.64
C ALA A 54 10.02 1.51 9.66
N ARG A 55 11.23 1.07 9.30
CA ARG A 55 12.39 1.97 9.17
C ARG A 55 12.19 2.98 8.03
N ALA A 56 11.79 2.51 6.85
CA ALA A 56 11.49 3.39 5.72
C ALA A 56 10.40 4.42 6.07
N ARG A 57 9.36 4.02 6.80
CA ARG A 57 8.31 4.96 7.26
C ARG A 57 8.85 6.02 8.22
N ALA A 58 9.88 5.72 9.02
CA ALA A 58 10.45 6.67 9.96
C ALA A 58 11.30 7.76 9.28
N GLU A 59 11.73 7.54 8.04
CA GLU A 59 12.57 8.49 7.28
C GLU A 59 11.78 9.64 6.63
N GLY A 60 10.44 9.63 6.71
CA GLY A 60 9.65 10.74 6.17
C GLY A 60 8.20 10.81 6.65
N ALA A 61 7.47 11.76 6.06
CA ALA A 61 6.07 12.02 6.41
C ALA A 61 5.14 10.97 5.78
N SER A 62 5.45 10.53 4.56
CA SER A 62 4.69 9.52 3.82
C SER A 62 5.60 8.39 3.33
N LEU A 63 5.08 7.17 3.30
CA LEU A 63 5.73 6.00 2.69
C LEU A 63 4.86 5.46 1.55
N LEU A 64 5.39 5.45 0.34
CA LEU A 64 4.79 4.81 -0.83
C LEU A 64 5.50 3.49 -1.14
N VAL A 65 4.74 2.40 -1.26
CA VAL A 65 5.26 1.07 -1.56
C VAL A 65 4.76 0.61 -2.92
N GLY A 66 5.67 0.40 -3.87
CA GLY A 66 5.38 -0.23 -5.15
C GLY A 66 5.37 -1.76 -5.00
N LEU A 67 4.23 -2.40 -5.29
CA LEU A 67 4.13 -3.85 -5.33
C LEU A 67 4.42 -4.33 -6.75
N ASN A 68 5.44 -5.17 -6.89
CA ASN A 68 5.79 -5.78 -8.17
C ASN A 68 4.79 -6.90 -8.49
N SER A 69 4.28 -6.91 -9.72
CA SER A 69 3.45 -8.03 -10.19
C SER A 69 4.30 -9.28 -10.44
N ASP A 70 3.67 -10.46 -10.44
CA ASP A 70 4.31 -11.76 -10.66
C ASP A 70 5.19 -11.82 -11.92
N ALA A 71 4.84 -11.06 -12.96
CA ALA A 71 5.61 -10.96 -14.20
C ALA A 71 6.99 -10.29 -14.01
N SER A 72 7.11 -9.36 -13.06
CA SER A 72 8.37 -8.67 -12.75
C SER A 72 9.29 -9.52 -11.87
N ALA A 73 8.73 -10.33 -10.96
CA ALA A 73 9.50 -11.22 -10.09
C ALA A 73 10.28 -12.29 -10.88
N ARG A 74 9.67 -12.82 -11.96
CA ARG A 74 10.30 -13.83 -12.84
C ARG A 74 11.46 -13.32 -13.68
N ARG A 75 11.65 -12.00 -13.80
CA ARG A 75 12.71 -11.40 -14.62
C ARG A 75 13.99 -11.09 -13.83
N LEU A 76 13.94 -11.25 -12.51
CA LEU A 76 15.05 -11.05 -11.58
C LEU A 76 15.61 -12.38 -11.03
N GLY A 77 15.10 -13.52 -11.50
CA GLY A 77 15.57 -14.87 -11.18
C GLY A 77 16.37 -15.48 -12.32
#